data_AF-A0A7Y1T0B7-F1
#
_entry.id   AF-A0A7Y1T0B7-F1
#
_cell.length_a   1.000
_cell.length_b   1.000
_cell.length_c   1.000
_cell.angle_alpha   90.00
_cell.angle_beta   90.00
_cell.angle_gamma   90.00
#
_symmetry.space_group_name_H-M   'P 1'
#
loop_
_entity.id
_entity.type
_entity.pdbx_description
1 polymer ?
#
loop_
_entity_poly.entity_id
_entity_poly.type
_entity_poly.pdbx_seq_one_letter_code
_entity_poly.pdbx_strand_id
1 'polypeptide(L)' 'MKSKTSLILSLGIGLIAATAAIKVDVCHNVDNNPHVINIALPAALAHLLQHENDSLGQCSSEEDETR' A
#
# COMPACT_ATOMS: atom_id res chain seq x y z
N MET A 1 -32.53 17.62 5.44
CA MET A 1 -31.15 17.65 4.93
C MET A 1 -30.14 16.81 5.74
N LYS A 2 -30.36 16.53 7.04
CA LYS A 2 -29.44 15.77 7.92
C LYS A 2 -29.12 14.30 7.53
N SER A 3 -29.95 13.65 6.71
CA SER A 3 -29.76 12.23 6.34
C SER A 3 -28.65 12.01 5.30
N LYS A 4 -28.41 12.96 4.39
CA LYS A 4 -27.46 12.78 3.28
C LYS A 4 -26.00 12.79 3.77
N THR A 5 -25.68 13.59 4.78
CA THR A 5 -24.33 13.66 5.37
C THR A 5 -23.93 12.38 6.11
N SER A 6 -24.86 11.75 6.84
CA SER A 6 -24.57 10.49 7.54
C SER A 6 -24.33 9.33 6.59
N LEU A 7 -25.04 9.29 5.46
CA LEU A 7 -24.88 8.26 4.44
C LEU A 7 -23.55 8.38 3.69
N ILE A 8 -23.13 9.61 3.39
CA ILE A 8 -21.82 9.86 2.74
C ILE A 8 -20.67 9.42 3.66
N LEU A 9 -20.79 9.71 4.96
CA LEU A 9 -19.77 9.32 5.94
C LEU A 9 -19.65 7.80 6.07
N SER A 10 -20.78 7.08 6.14
CA SER A 10 -20.76 5.61 6.22
C SER A 10 -20.26 4.97 4.92
N LEU A 11 -20.62 5.51 3.75
CA LEU A 11 -20.05 5.07 2.47
C LEU A 11 -18.53 5.28 2.42
N GLY A 12 -18.04 6.42 2.90
CA GLY A 12 -16.62 6.73 2.93
C GLY A 12 -15.82 5.75 3.79
N ILE A 13 -16.31 5.45 5.00
CA ILE A 13 -15.67 4.46 5.88
C ILE A 13 -15.70 3.06 5.24
N GLY A 14 -16.82 2.68 4.62
CA GLY A 14 -16.95 1.41 3.91
C GLY A 14 -15.96 1.27 2.74
N LEU A 15 -15.74 2.33 1.96
CA LEU A 15 -14.75 2.34 0.88
C LEU A 15 -13.32 2.15 1.40
N ILE A 16 -12.95 2.84 2.49
CA ILE A 16 -11.62 2.72 3.10
C ILE A 16 -11.41 1.32 3.69
N ALA A 17 -12.45 0.74 4.30
CA ALA A 17 -12.37 -0.64 4.79
C ALA A 17 -12.20 -1.65 3.63
N ALA A 18 -12.81 -1.40 2.47
CA ALA A 18 -12.66 -2.27 1.31
C ALA A 18 -11.22 -2.27 0.75
N THR A 19 -10.49 -1.15 0.83
CA THR A 19 -9.08 -1.12 0.37
C THR A 19 -8.14 -1.90 1.27
N ALA A 20 -8.50 -2.16 2.54
CA ALA A 20 -7.72 -3.03 3.42
C ALA A 20 -7.70 -4.51 2.97
N ALA A 21 -8.68 -4.93 2.15
CA ALA A 21 -8.68 -6.26 1.54
C ALA A 21 -7.72 -6.35 0.34
N ILE A 22 -7.34 -5.21 -0.25
CA ILE A 22 -6.38 -5.16 -1.34
C ILE A 22 -4.98 -5.28 -0.74
N LYS A 23 -4.25 -6.33 -1.08
CA LYS A 23 -2.84 -6.47 -0.74
C LYS A 23 -1.98 -6.05 -1.91
N VAL A 24 -0.85 -5.43 -1.61
CA VAL A 24 0.16 -5.01 -2.58
C VAL A 24 1.53 -5.47 -2.13
N ASP A 25 2.41 -5.62 -3.10
CA ASP A 25 3.81 -5.90 -2.87
C ASP A 25 4.56 -4.58 -2.65
N VAL A 26 5.45 -4.57 -1.67
CA VAL A 26 6.38 -3.48 -1.37
C VAL A 26 7.78 -4.07 -1.35
N CYS A 27 8.70 -3.50 -2.11
CA CYS A 27 10.12 -3.74 -1.92
C CYS A 27 10.56 -3.00 -0.67
N HIS A 28 10.84 -3.74 0.39
CA HIS A 28 11.32 -3.25 1.67
C HIS A 28 12.84 -3.37 1.71
N ASN A 29 13.53 -2.26 1.92
CA ASN A 29 14.99 -2.20 1.99
C ASN A 29 15.44 -1.66 3.36
N VAL A 30 15.77 -2.59 4.24
CA VAL A 30 16.35 -2.29 5.55
C VAL A 30 17.79 -2.77 5.56
N ASP A 31 18.71 -1.89 5.98
CA ASP A 31 20.13 -2.21 6.12
C ASP A 31 20.77 -2.82 4.85
N ASN A 32 20.37 -2.34 3.66
CA ASN A 32 20.79 -2.85 2.35
C ASN A 32 20.39 -4.31 2.08
N ASN A 33 19.29 -4.78 2.66
CA ASN A 33 18.73 -6.11 2.43
C ASN A 33 17.33 -6.02 1.79
N PRO A 34 17.25 -5.88 0.45
CA PRO A 34 15.97 -5.75 -0.26
C PRO A 34 15.18 -7.06 -0.23
N HIS A 35 13.92 -7.00 0.18
CA HIS A 35 12.99 -8.13 0.14
C HIS A 35 11.56 -7.65 -0.07
N VAL A 36 10.70 -8.53 -0.61
CA VAL A 36 9.30 -8.19 -0.86
C VAL A 36 8.46 -8.53 0.35
N ILE A 37 7.64 -7.58 0.79
CA ILE A 37 6.58 -7.79 1.78
C ILE A 37 5.22 -7.59 1.11
N ASN A 38 4.24 -8.41 1.51
CA ASN A 38 2.87 -8.35 1.00
C ASN A 38 1.93 -7.82 2.09
N ILE A 39 1.53 -6.56 1.97
CA ILE A 39 0.76 -5.85 3.00
C ILE A 39 -0.47 -5.17 2.41
N ALA A 40 -1.46 -4.87 3.25
CA ALA A 40 -2.68 -4.20 2.80
C ALA A 40 -2.37 -2.81 2.24
N LEU A 41 -3.08 -2.37 1.19
CA LEU A 41 -2.82 -1.12 0.50
C LEU A 41 -2.76 0.12 1.42
N PRO A 42 -3.67 0.30 2.40
CA PRO A 42 -3.54 1.38 3.38
C PRO A 42 -2.27 1.29 4.23
N ALA A 43 -1.86 0.06 4.59
CA ALA A 43 -0.63 -0.19 5.32
C ALA A 43 0.61 0.06 4.45
N ALA A 44 0.58 -0.28 3.17
CA ALA A 44 1.65 0.02 2.22
C ALA A 44 1.89 1.53 2.09
N LEU A 45 0.82 2.31 1.97
CA LEU A 45 0.93 3.77 1.94
C LEU A 45 1.57 4.32 3.22
N ALA A 46 1.12 3.84 4.39
CA ALA A 46 1.71 4.25 5.67
C ALA A 46 3.19 3.82 5.78
N HIS A 47 3.51 2.60 5.33
CA HIS A 47 4.84 2.02 5.36
C HIS A 47 5.83 2.82 4.50
N LEU A 48 5.45 3.18 3.27
CA LEU A 48 6.26 4.01 2.37
C LEU A 48 6.50 5.43 2.90
N LEU A 49 5.56 5.97 3.68
CA LEU A 49 5.74 7.27 4.35
C LEU A 49 6.71 7.19 5.53
N GLN A 50 6.90 6.00 6.10
CA GLN A 50 7.80 5.77 7.24
C GLN A 50 9.19 5.30 6.80
N HIS A 51 9.31 4.73 5.60
CA HIS A 51 10.52 4.14 5.08
C HIS A 51 10.84 4.72 3.69
N GLU A 52 11.66 5.78 3.64
CA GLU A 52 11.98 6.53 2.41
C GLU A 52 12.71 5.69 1.33
N ASN A 53 13.30 4.56 1.71
CA ASN A 53 14.03 3.66 0.82
C ASN A 53 13.18 2.49 0.28
N ASP A 54 11.91 2.44 0.64
CA ASP A 54 10.98 1.40 0.19
C ASP A 54 10.20 1.86 -1.04
N SER A 55 9.77 0.91 -1.87
CA SER A 55 9.02 1.20 -3.10
C SER A 55 7.87 0.22 -3.32
N LEU A 56 6.84 0.67 -4.02
CA LEU A 56 5.76 -0.23 -4.46
C LEU A 56 6.26 -1.18 -5.55
N GLY A 57 5.86 -2.44 -5.44
CA GLY A 57 6.18 -3.48 -6.41
C GLY A 57 7.23 -4.46 -5.90
N GLN A 58 7.85 -5.17 -6.85
CA GLN A 58 8.90 -6.14 -6.55
C GLN A 58 10.25 -5.45 -6.47
N CYS A 59 11.18 -6.05 -5.73
CA CYS A 59 12.56 -5.59 -5.77
C CYS A 59 13.14 -5.89 -7.14
N SER A 60 13.84 -4.91 -7.72
CA SER A 60 14.52 -5.10 -9.00
C SER A 60 15.48 -6.28 -8.85
N SER A 61 15.21 -7.33 -9.60
CA SER A 61 16.18 -8.39 -9.85
C SER A 61 16.84 -8.01 -11.17
N GLU A 62 18.16 -8.07 -11.26
CA GLU A 62 18.97 -7.66 -12.42
C GLU A 62 18.60 -8.35 -13.75
N GLU A 63 17.60 -9.24 -13.76
CA GLU A 63 17.05 -9.90 -14.95
C GLU A 63 16.00 -9.07 -15.73
N ASP A 64 15.45 -7.98 -15.17
CA ASP A 64 14.38 -7.19 -15.82
C ASP A 64 14.87 -5.99 -16.67
N GLU A 65 16.18 -5.70 -16.71
CA GLU A 65 16.72 -4.60 -17.55
C GLU A 65 17.03 -4.99 -19.01
N THR A 66 16.86 -6.26 -19.41
CA THR A 66 17.27 -6.74 -20.75
C THR A 66 16.16 -7.22 -21.69
N ARG A 67 14.89 -6.82 -21.48
CA ARG A 67 13.80 -7.21 -22.38
C ARG A 67 12.96 -6.05 -22.93
#